data_AF-A0A382GUY4-F1
#
_entry.id   AF-A0A382GUY4-F1
#
_cell.length_a   1.000
_cell.length_b   1.000
_cell.length_c   1.000
_cell.angle_alpha   90.00
_cell.angle_beta   90.00
_cell.angle_gamma   90.00
#
_symmetry.space_group_name_H-M   'P 1'
#
loop_
_entity.id
_entity.type
_entity.pdbx_description
1 polymer ?
#
loop_
_entity_poly.entity_id
_entity_poly.type
_entity_poly.pdbx_seq_one_letter_code
_entity_poly.pdbx_strand_id
1 'polypeptide(L)'
;MKSTGQCHMVEERIVLHYVYIFFTAVMISLGTTDIQGQAVSTISLQDRSATAGIDFVHYAPRPRWCEIGPTVVGSATNEGLSLVFEQEKEYWKSNGRLMTLDEFANVHLIKMNGSGGAWFDYDRDGDWDLYLVNCQGDANVTNALYENLGNGKFTRVENSGAEDGGEGMAVAAADYNNDGYPDLLVTNYGNFKLFQNKGDKTFSDVSKTAFPEGIK
;
A
#
# COMPACT_ATOMS: atom_id res chain seq x y z
N MET A 1 40.38 30.17 70.99
CA MET A 1 40.33 29.00 70.09
C MET A 1 40.01 29.50 68.70
N LYS A 2 40.89 29.22 67.73
CA LYS A 2 40.84 29.74 66.37
C LYS A 2 39.67 29.13 65.60
N SER A 3 38.93 29.98 64.90
CA SER A 3 37.99 29.66 63.84
C SER A 3 38.78 29.22 62.58
N THR A 4 38.78 27.93 62.26
CA THR A 4 39.46 27.36 61.07
C THR A 4 38.56 26.38 60.30
N GLY A 5 37.24 26.44 60.46
CA GLY A 5 36.30 25.50 59.83
C GLY A 5 35.61 25.98 58.54
N GLN A 6 35.75 27.25 58.17
CA GLN A 6 34.91 27.85 57.12
C GLN A 6 35.60 27.98 55.75
N CYS A 7 36.92 27.84 55.67
CA CYS A 7 37.68 28.03 54.42
C CYS A 7 37.67 26.78 53.51
N HIS A 8 37.60 25.57 54.10
CA HIS A 8 37.76 24.32 53.33
C HIS A 8 36.50 23.90 52.53
N MET A 9 35.32 24.31 53.01
CA MET A 9 34.02 23.97 52.39
C MET A 9 33.71 24.73 51.08
N VAL A 10 34.46 25.82 50.80
CA VAL A 10 34.25 26.66 49.60
C VAL A 10 35.02 26.08 48.40
N GLU A 11 36.23 25.57 48.63
CA GLU A 11 37.04 24.91 47.58
C GLU A 11 36.38 23.64 47.04
N GLU A 12 35.82 22.78 47.91
CA GLU A 12 35.13 21.55 47.48
C GLU A 12 33.91 21.83 46.60
N ARG A 13 33.13 22.89 46.91
CA ARG A 13 31.97 23.29 46.09
C ARG A 13 32.36 23.83 44.72
N ILE A 14 33.49 24.50 44.63
CA ILE A 14 34.05 25.03 43.39
C ILE A 14 34.54 23.88 42.51
N VAL A 15 35.28 22.93 43.09
CA VAL A 15 35.74 21.73 42.37
C VAL A 15 34.56 20.90 41.87
N LEU A 16 33.51 20.69 42.68
CA LEU A 16 32.30 19.99 42.23
C LEU A 16 31.60 20.69 41.06
N HIS A 17 31.53 22.03 41.08
CA HIS A 17 30.93 22.81 39.98
C HIS A 17 31.72 22.67 38.69
N TYR A 18 33.06 22.74 38.75
CA TYR A 18 33.90 22.56 37.55
C TYR A 18 33.82 21.13 37.01
N VAL A 19 33.75 20.11 37.88
CA VAL A 19 33.57 18.72 37.47
C VAL A 19 32.20 18.53 36.79
N TYR A 20 31.15 19.16 37.32
CA TYR A 20 29.80 19.07 36.74
C TYR A 20 29.71 19.77 35.38
N ILE A 21 30.30 20.97 35.25
CA ILE A 21 30.39 21.71 33.98
C ILE A 21 31.21 20.93 32.94
N PHE A 22 32.29 20.28 33.37
CA PHE A 22 33.09 19.44 32.49
C PHE A 22 32.30 18.21 32.02
N PHE A 23 31.58 17.55 32.93
CA PHE A 23 30.74 16.39 32.58
C PHE A 23 29.59 16.76 31.64
N THR A 24 28.92 17.90 31.87
CA THR A 24 27.85 18.36 30.97
C THR A 24 28.40 18.76 29.60
N ALA A 25 29.56 19.40 29.53
CA ALA A 25 30.22 19.72 28.26
C ALA A 25 30.62 18.46 27.46
N VAL A 26 31.14 17.42 28.14
CA VAL A 26 31.48 16.13 27.51
C VAL A 26 30.22 15.44 26.98
N MET A 27 29.12 15.41 27.74
CA MET A 27 27.85 14.81 27.29
C MET A 27 27.23 15.56 26.10
N ILE A 28 27.38 16.88 26.03
CA ILE A 28 26.94 17.68 24.86
C ILE A 28 27.80 17.37 23.64
N SER A 29 29.12 17.17 23.81
CA SER A 29 30.03 16.84 22.70
C SER A 29 29.88 15.41 22.19
N LEU A 30 29.36 14.49 23.01
CA LEU A 30 29.06 13.10 22.63
C LEU A 30 27.64 12.93 22.08
N GLY A 31 26.78 13.95 22.20
CA GLY A 31 25.38 13.93 21.78
C GLY A 31 25.10 14.43 20.37
N THR A 32 26.11 14.84 19.60
CA THR A 32 25.92 15.20 18.19
C THR A 32 25.93 13.93 17.35
N THR A 33 24.78 13.28 17.24
CA THR A 33 24.54 12.34 16.14
C THR A 33 24.59 13.14 14.85
N ASP A 34 25.52 12.79 13.96
CA ASP A 34 25.54 13.30 12.59
C ASP A 34 24.25 12.82 11.89
N ILE A 35 23.22 13.65 11.90
CA ILE A 35 22.02 13.46 11.07
C ILE A 35 22.43 13.74 9.63
N GLN A 36 23.00 12.74 8.97
CA GLN A 36 23.16 12.78 7.52
C GLN A 36 21.79 12.59 6.88
N GLY A 37 21.26 13.64 6.27
CA GLY A 37 20.06 13.55 5.45
C GLY A 37 20.27 12.57 4.30
N GLN A 38 19.28 11.72 4.05
CA GLN A 38 19.29 10.78 2.94
C GLN A 38 19.56 11.51 1.61
N ALA A 39 20.47 10.96 0.80
CA ALA A 39 20.82 11.57 -0.48
C ALA A 39 19.57 11.76 -1.35
N VAL A 40 19.49 12.92 -2.02
CA VAL A 40 18.39 13.26 -2.93
C VAL A 40 18.27 12.17 -3.99
N SER A 41 17.24 11.33 -3.88
CA SER A 41 16.91 10.35 -4.90
C SER A 41 15.97 11.00 -5.92
N THR A 42 16.24 10.76 -7.20
CA THR A 42 15.39 11.26 -8.29
C THR A 42 14.58 10.09 -8.84
N ILE A 43 13.26 10.19 -8.77
CA ILE A 43 12.36 9.23 -9.42
C ILE A 43 12.18 9.70 -10.87
N SER A 44 12.56 8.85 -11.84
CA SER A 44 12.31 9.09 -13.26
C SER A 44 11.24 8.13 -13.77
N LEU A 45 10.18 8.66 -14.39
CA LEU A 45 9.19 7.86 -15.10
C LEU A 45 9.59 7.76 -16.58
N GLN A 46 9.53 6.55 -17.14
CA GLN A 46 9.76 6.32 -18.56
C GLN A 46 8.43 6.02 -19.24
N ASP A 47 8.05 6.82 -20.24
CA ASP A 47 6.90 6.52 -21.09
C ASP A 47 7.18 5.25 -21.91
N ARG A 48 6.26 4.28 -21.81
CA ARG A 48 6.33 2.98 -22.49
C ARG A 48 5.13 2.75 -23.42
N SER A 49 4.30 3.75 -23.67
CA SER A 49 3.07 3.66 -24.49
C SER A 49 3.29 2.98 -25.84
N ALA A 50 4.29 3.42 -26.61
CA ALA A 50 4.60 2.85 -27.93
C ALA A 50 5.11 1.39 -27.88
N THR A 51 5.80 0.99 -26.81
CA THR A 51 6.29 -0.39 -26.61
C THR A 51 5.28 -1.30 -25.92
N ALA A 52 4.23 -0.75 -25.30
CA ALA A 52 3.25 -1.51 -24.53
C ALA A 52 2.35 -2.38 -25.40
N GLY A 53 2.31 -2.14 -26.71
CA GLY A 53 1.43 -2.87 -27.64
C GLY A 53 -0.06 -2.57 -27.42
N ILE A 54 -0.39 -1.51 -26.67
CA ILE A 54 -1.77 -1.07 -26.42
C ILE A 54 -2.12 -0.02 -27.48
N ASP A 55 -2.96 -0.41 -28.43
CA ASP A 55 -3.49 0.47 -29.47
C ASP A 55 -5.01 0.59 -29.25
N PHE A 56 -5.47 1.75 -28.76
CA PHE A 56 -6.89 2.00 -28.50
C PHE A 56 -7.61 2.35 -29.80
N VAL A 57 -7.74 1.37 -30.70
CA VAL A 57 -8.48 1.54 -31.95
C VAL A 57 -9.90 1.01 -31.76
N HIS A 58 -10.86 1.92 -31.66
CA HIS A 58 -12.27 1.56 -31.73
C HIS A 58 -12.62 1.16 -33.17
N TYR A 59 -12.96 -0.11 -33.37
CA TYR A 59 -13.34 -0.66 -34.68
C TYR A 59 -14.83 -0.98 -34.70
N ALA A 60 -15.68 0.05 -34.72
CA ALA A 60 -17.07 -0.13 -35.10
C ALA A 60 -17.19 0.02 -36.63
N PRO A 61 -17.65 -1.00 -37.38
CA PRO A 61 -18.19 -0.76 -38.70
C PRO A 61 -19.28 0.30 -38.53
N ARG A 62 -19.24 1.41 -39.28
CA ARG A 62 -20.36 2.36 -39.23
C ARG A 62 -21.63 1.57 -39.59
N PRO A 63 -22.71 1.64 -38.80
CA PRO A 63 -23.94 0.95 -39.15
C PRO A 63 -24.37 1.40 -40.55
N ARG A 64 -24.60 0.44 -41.45
CA ARG A 64 -24.89 0.67 -42.88
C ARG A 64 -26.13 1.56 -43.13
N TRP A 65 -26.89 1.85 -42.08
CA TRP A 65 -28.04 2.77 -42.12
C TRP A 65 -27.68 4.19 -42.56
N CYS A 66 -26.43 4.63 -42.38
CA CYS A 66 -25.97 5.95 -42.84
C CYS A 66 -25.62 6.02 -44.35
N GLU A 67 -25.40 4.89 -45.04
CA GLU A 67 -25.01 4.88 -46.46
C GLU A 67 -26.18 4.63 -47.43
N ILE A 68 -27.27 4.00 -46.97
CA ILE A 68 -28.37 3.56 -47.86
C ILE A 68 -29.73 4.18 -47.49
N GLY A 69 -29.86 4.77 -46.30
CA GLY A 69 -31.18 5.13 -45.75
C GLY A 69 -32.04 3.87 -45.50
N PRO A 70 -33.21 3.98 -44.86
CA PRO A 70 -34.06 2.82 -44.61
C PRO A 70 -34.68 2.32 -45.93
N THR A 71 -34.06 1.34 -46.59
CA THR A 71 -34.72 0.54 -47.63
C THR A 71 -35.65 -0.46 -46.96
N VAL A 72 -36.95 -0.19 -47.04
CA VAL A 72 -37.99 -1.17 -46.70
C VAL A 72 -38.22 -2.03 -47.94
N VAL A 73 -37.80 -3.29 -47.91
CA VAL A 73 -38.27 -4.30 -48.86
C VAL A 73 -39.17 -5.24 -48.08
N GLY A 74 -40.47 -5.15 -48.31
CA GLY A 74 -41.46 -6.04 -47.73
C GLY A 74 -42.33 -6.64 -48.83
N SER A 75 -42.49 -7.96 -48.82
CA SER A 75 -43.71 -8.61 -49.31
C SER A 75 -44.55 -8.95 -48.07
N ALA A 76 -45.71 -8.35 -47.95
CA ALA A 76 -46.65 -8.65 -46.88
C ALA A 76 -47.24 -10.06 -47.08
N THR A 77 -46.78 -11.03 -46.30
CA THR A 77 -47.58 -12.20 -45.96
C THR A 77 -48.04 -12.04 -44.52
N ASN A 78 -49.24 -12.52 -44.25
CA ASN A 78 -50.04 -12.37 -43.03
C ASN A 78 -49.49 -13.16 -41.81
N GLU A 79 -48.18 -13.29 -41.71
CA GLU A 79 -47.48 -13.83 -40.56
C GLU A 79 -46.57 -12.71 -40.02
N GLY A 80 -46.68 -12.42 -38.72
CA GLY A 80 -45.99 -11.30 -38.09
C GLY A 80 -44.48 -11.32 -38.38
N LEU A 81 -44.00 -10.28 -39.06
CA LEU A 81 -42.59 -10.09 -39.34
C LEU A 81 -41.90 -9.61 -38.05
N SER A 82 -41.38 -10.54 -37.27
CA SER A 82 -40.54 -10.22 -36.11
C SER A 82 -39.14 -9.85 -36.60
N LEU A 83 -38.94 -8.57 -36.90
CA LEU A 83 -37.62 -8.00 -37.14
C LEU A 83 -36.89 -7.84 -35.81
N VAL A 84 -36.33 -8.95 -35.30
CA VAL A 84 -35.33 -8.88 -34.23
C VAL A 84 -34.00 -8.55 -34.90
N PHE A 85 -33.56 -7.29 -34.77
CA PHE A 85 -32.19 -6.95 -35.11
C PHE A 85 -31.28 -7.69 -34.12
N GLU A 86 -30.55 -8.71 -34.58
CA GLU A 86 -29.39 -9.20 -33.82
C GLU A 86 -28.47 -8.00 -33.60
N GLN A 87 -28.27 -7.64 -32.33
CA GLN A 87 -27.40 -6.56 -31.93
C GLN A 87 -26.00 -6.85 -32.51
N GLU A 88 -25.55 -6.05 -33.48
CA GLU A 88 -24.21 -6.20 -34.05
C GLU A 88 -23.21 -6.14 -32.90
N LYS A 89 -22.52 -7.26 -32.64
CA LYS A 89 -21.55 -7.35 -31.55
C LYS A 89 -20.39 -6.41 -31.86
N GLU A 90 -20.19 -5.40 -31.03
CA GLU A 90 -19.00 -4.54 -31.10
C GLU A 90 -17.78 -5.31 -30.59
N TYR A 91 -16.70 -5.28 -31.37
CA TYR A 91 -15.45 -5.96 -31.04
C TYR A 91 -14.30 -4.96 -30.97
N TRP A 92 -13.40 -5.19 -30.04
CA TRP A 92 -12.19 -4.40 -29.84
C TRP A 92 -10.98 -5.21 -30.28
N LYS A 93 -9.99 -4.57 -30.92
CA LYS A 93 -8.78 -5.25 -31.39
C LYS A 93 -7.61 -4.93 -30.47
N SER A 94 -6.93 -5.96 -30.01
CA SER A 94 -5.65 -5.81 -29.29
C SER A 94 -4.70 -6.97 -29.62
N ASN A 95 -3.42 -6.67 -29.81
CA ASN A 95 -2.39 -7.63 -30.25
C ASN A 95 -2.81 -8.51 -31.45
N GLY A 96 -3.59 -7.95 -32.38
CA GLY A 96 -4.08 -8.66 -33.56
C GLY A 96 -5.32 -9.54 -33.33
N ARG A 97 -5.77 -9.71 -32.08
CA ARG A 97 -6.98 -10.49 -31.73
C ARG A 97 -8.20 -9.57 -31.58
N LEU A 98 -9.33 -10.00 -32.13
CA LEU A 98 -10.64 -9.42 -31.84
C LEU A 98 -11.16 -9.96 -30.50
N MET A 99 -11.65 -9.06 -29.67
CA MET A 99 -12.11 -9.31 -28.30
C MET A 99 -13.49 -8.69 -28.12
N THR A 100 -14.34 -9.30 -27.30
CA THR A 100 -15.57 -8.62 -26.83
C THR A 100 -15.21 -7.43 -25.93
N LEU A 101 -16.15 -6.54 -25.66
CA LEU A 101 -15.93 -5.45 -24.69
C LEU A 101 -15.47 -6.01 -23.32
N ASP A 102 -16.07 -7.10 -22.84
CA ASP A 102 -15.69 -7.72 -21.57
C ASP A 102 -14.28 -8.31 -21.62
N GLU A 103 -13.90 -8.99 -22.71
CA GLU A 103 -12.55 -9.53 -22.87
C GLU A 103 -11.52 -8.40 -22.95
N PHE A 104 -11.79 -7.37 -23.73
CA PHE A 104 -10.92 -6.21 -23.86
C PHE A 104 -10.79 -5.45 -22.54
N ALA A 105 -11.90 -5.24 -21.84
CA ALA A 105 -11.94 -4.64 -20.51
C ALA A 105 -11.10 -5.44 -19.52
N ASN A 106 -11.27 -6.76 -19.44
CA ASN A 106 -10.51 -7.58 -18.50
C ASN A 106 -9.01 -7.64 -18.81
N VAL A 107 -8.60 -7.45 -20.07
CA VAL A 107 -7.19 -7.49 -20.48
C VAL A 107 -6.52 -6.11 -20.41
N HIS A 108 -7.25 -5.02 -20.66
CA HIS A 108 -6.68 -3.67 -20.79
C HIS A 108 -7.14 -2.67 -19.75
N LEU A 109 -8.32 -2.86 -19.16
CA LEU A 109 -8.68 -2.17 -17.94
C LEU A 109 -8.04 -2.97 -16.81
N ILE A 110 -6.90 -2.47 -16.34
CA ILE A 110 -6.42 -2.80 -15.00
C ILE A 110 -7.63 -2.56 -14.10
N LYS A 111 -8.18 -3.60 -13.45
CA LYS A 111 -9.16 -3.38 -12.37
C LYS A 111 -8.52 -2.35 -11.44
N MET A 112 -9.05 -1.13 -11.41
CA MET A 112 -8.44 0.00 -10.69
C MET A 112 -8.68 -0.10 -9.17
N ASN A 113 -8.60 -1.30 -8.63
CA ASN A 113 -8.58 -1.53 -7.21
C ASN A 113 -7.10 -1.45 -6.83
N GLY A 114 -6.61 -0.23 -6.58
CA GLY A 114 -5.24 -0.05 -6.12
C GLY A 114 -5.08 -0.75 -4.77
N SER A 115 -4.14 -1.68 -4.68
CA SER A 115 -3.74 -2.25 -3.39
C SER A 115 -2.80 -1.29 -2.67
N GLY A 116 -3.04 -1.07 -1.38
CA GLY A 116 -2.22 -0.18 -0.55
C GLY A 116 -0.88 -0.79 -0.11
N GLY A 117 -0.05 0.04 0.49
CA GLY A 117 1.13 -0.39 1.23
C GLY A 117 1.42 0.55 2.39
N ALA A 118 2.11 0.06 3.42
CA ALA A 118 2.51 0.84 4.57
C ALA A 118 3.99 0.63 4.88
N TRP A 119 4.66 1.74 5.21
CA TRP A 119 5.98 1.73 5.83
C TRP A 119 5.81 1.87 7.34
N PHE A 120 6.42 0.97 8.10
CA PHE A 120 6.34 0.94 9.56
C PHE A 120 7.49 0.10 10.14
N ASP A 121 7.94 0.41 11.33
CA ASP A 121 8.98 -0.33 12.06
C ASP A 121 8.27 -1.39 12.94
N TYR A 122 8.06 -2.60 12.40
CA TYR A 122 7.15 -3.58 13.05
C TYR A 122 7.81 -4.32 14.21
N ASP A 123 9.13 -4.43 14.21
CA ASP A 123 9.89 -5.14 15.23
C ASP A 123 10.70 -4.23 16.15
N ARG A 124 10.69 -2.92 15.87
CA ARG A 124 11.34 -1.86 16.65
C ARG A 124 12.85 -1.92 16.63
N ASP A 125 13.43 -2.40 15.54
CA ASP A 125 14.88 -2.41 15.37
C ASP A 125 15.44 -1.06 14.87
N GLY A 126 14.55 -0.12 14.55
CA GLY A 126 14.88 1.25 14.16
C GLY A 126 15.06 1.43 12.66
N ASP A 127 14.70 0.44 11.85
CA ASP A 127 14.57 0.59 10.42
C ASP A 127 13.10 0.46 9.94
N TRP A 128 12.84 0.78 8.67
CA TRP A 128 11.48 0.79 8.13
C TRP A 128 11.22 -0.48 7.32
N ASP A 129 10.20 -1.23 7.73
CA ASP A 129 9.67 -2.39 7.04
C ASP A 129 8.52 -2.03 6.10
N LEU A 130 8.15 -2.98 5.25
CA LEU A 130 7.15 -2.78 4.21
C LEU A 130 6.05 -3.83 4.30
N TYR A 131 4.80 -3.37 4.45
CA TYR A 131 3.61 -4.20 4.27
C TYR A 131 2.94 -3.88 2.94
N LEU A 132 2.73 -4.90 2.11
CA LEU A 132 2.03 -4.78 0.84
C LEU A 132 0.69 -5.50 0.91
N VAL A 133 -0.36 -4.77 0.56
CA VAL A 133 -1.71 -5.31 0.41
C VAL A 133 -1.82 -5.93 -0.98
N ASN A 134 -2.51 -7.05 -1.07
CA ASN A 134 -2.87 -7.66 -2.33
C ASN A 134 -4.37 -7.46 -2.58
N CYS A 135 -4.76 -7.13 -3.82
CA CYS A 135 -6.17 -7.03 -4.21
C CYS A 135 -6.69 -8.31 -4.87
N GLN A 136 -5.87 -9.04 -5.62
CA GLN A 136 -6.36 -10.16 -6.42
C GLN A 136 -5.25 -11.16 -6.73
N GLY A 137 -5.56 -12.44 -6.58
CA GLY A 137 -4.66 -13.54 -6.91
C GLY A 137 -5.35 -14.89 -6.78
N ASP A 138 -4.58 -15.97 -6.92
CA ASP A 138 -5.07 -17.29 -6.55
C ASP A 138 -5.26 -17.41 -5.02
N ALA A 139 -5.79 -18.56 -4.56
CA ALA A 139 -6.08 -18.80 -3.15
C ALA A 139 -4.83 -18.76 -2.23
N ASN A 140 -3.63 -18.74 -2.79
CA ASN A 140 -2.37 -18.68 -2.05
C ASN A 140 -1.78 -17.27 -2.02
N VAL A 141 -2.34 -16.31 -2.76
CA VAL A 141 -1.83 -14.93 -2.75
C VAL A 141 -2.44 -14.17 -1.59
N THR A 142 -1.59 -13.83 -0.63
CA THR A 142 -1.94 -13.02 0.53
C THR A 142 -1.22 -11.68 0.48
N ASN A 143 -1.60 -10.77 1.37
CA ASN A 143 -0.75 -9.65 1.76
C ASN A 143 0.64 -10.16 2.21
N ALA A 144 1.64 -9.31 2.07
CA ALA A 144 3.03 -9.66 2.35
C ALA A 144 3.69 -8.62 3.24
N LEU A 145 4.26 -9.07 4.35
CA LEU A 145 5.17 -8.31 5.18
C LEU A 145 6.61 -8.59 4.72
N TYR A 146 7.40 -7.52 4.59
CA TYR A 146 8.81 -7.58 4.27
C TYR A 146 9.62 -6.92 5.38
N GLU A 147 10.47 -7.70 6.03
CA GLU A 147 11.46 -7.23 6.99
C GLU A 147 12.65 -6.63 6.24
N ASN A 148 13.02 -5.42 6.61
CA ASN A 148 14.21 -4.79 6.08
C ASN A 148 15.44 -5.37 6.78
N LEU A 149 16.45 -5.74 5.98
CA LEU A 149 17.70 -6.32 6.45
C LEU A 149 18.85 -5.29 6.38
N GLY A 150 18.51 -4.03 6.17
CA GLY A 150 19.42 -2.94 5.85
C GLY A 150 19.96 -2.99 4.42
N ASN A 151 20.66 -1.92 4.02
CA ASN A 151 21.29 -1.77 2.70
C ASN A 151 20.34 -1.98 1.50
N GLY A 152 19.04 -1.65 1.67
CA GLY A 152 18.02 -1.80 0.64
C GLY A 152 17.64 -3.25 0.33
N LYS A 153 17.93 -4.19 1.24
CA LYS A 153 17.53 -5.60 1.14
C LYS A 153 16.33 -5.86 2.02
N PHE A 154 15.39 -6.63 1.49
CA PHE A 154 14.18 -7.04 2.19
C PHE A 154 14.01 -8.55 2.12
N THR A 155 13.49 -9.16 3.17
CA THR A 155 13.06 -10.55 3.17
C THR A 155 11.57 -10.64 3.45
N ARG A 156 10.87 -11.54 2.77
CA ARG A 156 9.46 -11.79 3.08
C ARG A 156 9.38 -12.51 4.43
N VAL A 157 8.52 -12.01 5.30
CA VAL A 157 8.18 -12.66 6.56
C VAL A 157 7.03 -13.64 6.28
N GLU A 158 7.23 -14.90 6.66
CA GLU A 158 6.23 -15.96 6.51
C GLU A 158 5.63 -16.31 7.87
N ASN A 159 4.32 -16.56 7.92
CA ASN A 159 3.59 -16.90 9.15
C ASN A 159 3.69 -15.81 10.23
N SER A 160 3.75 -14.55 9.81
CA SER A 160 3.65 -13.39 10.68
C SER A 160 2.29 -13.32 11.39
N GLY A 161 1.24 -13.91 10.81
CA GLY A 161 -0.15 -13.77 11.27
C GLY A 161 -0.87 -12.58 10.63
N ALA A 162 -0.16 -11.77 9.83
CA ALA A 162 -0.72 -10.67 9.06
C ALA A 162 -0.94 -11.02 7.57
N GLU A 163 -0.82 -12.28 7.18
CA GLU A 163 -1.14 -12.76 5.83
C GLU A 163 -2.66 -12.76 5.63
N ASP A 164 -3.16 -11.73 4.94
CA ASP A 164 -4.57 -11.66 4.54
C ASP A 164 -4.78 -12.06 3.08
N GLY A 165 -5.65 -13.04 2.83
CA GLY A 165 -6.06 -13.44 1.46
C GLY A 165 -7.29 -12.70 0.94
N GLY A 166 -7.77 -11.67 1.64
CA GLY A 166 -8.87 -10.83 1.19
C GLY A 166 -8.55 -9.99 -0.04
N GLU A 167 -9.58 -9.44 -0.69
CA GLU A 167 -9.41 -8.47 -1.77
C GLU A 167 -9.04 -7.10 -1.20
N GLY A 168 -7.77 -6.92 -0.86
CA GLY A 168 -7.28 -5.74 -0.15
C GLY A 168 -7.23 -4.45 -0.97
N MET A 169 -7.58 -3.36 -0.29
CA MET A 169 -7.72 -2.00 -0.82
C MET A 169 -6.69 -1.05 -0.21
N ALA A 170 -6.61 -0.96 1.12
CA ALA A 170 -5.68 -0.08 1.79
C ALA A 170 -5.16 -0.68 3.10
N VAL A 171 -4.08 -0.11 3.60
CA VAL A 171 -3.53 -0.41 4.92
C VAL A 171 -3.14 0.89 5.62
N ALA A 172 -3.37 0.94 6.93
CA ALA A 172 -2.85 1.96 7.82
C ALA A 172 -2.06 1.28 8.96
N ALA A 173 -0.91 1.84 9.30
CA ALA A 173 -0.10 1.42 10.43
C ALA A 173 -0.18 2.45 11.56
N ALA A 174 -0.52 2.00 12.77
CA ALA A 174 -0.58 2.83 13.97
C ALA A 174 -0.58 1.95 15.22
N ASP A 175 0.04 2.42 16.30
CA ASP A 175 -0.12 1.82 17.63
C ASP A 175 -1.47 2.25 18.22
N TYR A 176 -2.52 1.43 18.05
CA TYR A 176 -3.89 1.83 18.43
C TYR A 176 -4.17 1.60 19.91
N ASN A 177 -3.44 0.68 20.53
CA ASN A 177 -3.64 0.25 21.91
C ASN A 177 -2.61 0.86 22.88
N ASN A 178 -1.64 1.62 22.36
CA ASN A 178 -0.56 2.26 23.07
C ASN A 178 0.34 1.25 23.84
N ASP A 179 0.59 0.08 23.24
CA ASP A 179 1.54 -0.93 23.73
C ASP A 179 2.97 -0.70 23.23
N GLY A 180 3.15 0.28 22.37
CA GLY A 180 4.43 0.70 21.82
C GLY A 180 4.83 -0.06 20.57
N TYR A 181 4.00 -0.96 20.03
CA TYR A 181 4.21 -1.64 18.76
C TYR A 181 3.16 -1.20 17.73
N PRO A 182 3.56 -0.87 16.48
CA PRO A 182 2.59 -0.47 15.48
C PRO A 182 1.74 -1.66 15.01
N ASP A 183 0.43 -1.47 15.03
CA ASP A 183 -0.59 -2.39 14.54
C ASP A 183 -0.99 -2.07 13.08
N LEU A 184 -1.70 -2.98 12.42
CA LEU A 184 -2.17 -2.80 11.03
C LEU A 184 -3.69 -2.85 10.92
N LEU A 185 -4.29 -1.83 10.33
CA LEU A 185 -5.68 -1.85 9.86
C LEU A 185 -5.70 -2.00 8.34
N VAL A 186 -6.16 -3.16 7.86
CA VAL A 186 -6.29 -3.49 6.43
C VAL A 186 -7.76 -3.40 6.03
N THR A 187 -8.06 -2.65 4.98
CA THR A 187 -9.40 -2.64 4.37
C THR A 187 -9.42 -3.52 3.14
N ASN A 188 -10.47 -4.31 2.99
CA ASN A 188 -10.70 -5.16 1.84
C ASN A 188 -12.05 -4.84 1.19
N TYR A 189 -12.32 -5.41 0.02
CA TYR A 189 -13.65 -5.36 -0.57
C TYR A 189 -14.67 -6.07 0.32
N GLY A 190 -15.57 -5.30 0.93
CA GLY A 190 -16.67 -5.82 1.74
C GLY A 190 -16.32 -6.23 3.17
N ASN A 191 -15.05 -6.17 3.59
CA ASN A 191 -14.64 -6.37 4.98
C ASN A 191 -13.34 -5.60 5.32
N PHE A 192 -12.84 -5.78 6.53
CA PHE A 192 -11.58 -5.22 6.99
C PHE A 192 -10.96 -6.15 8.04
N LYS A 193 -9.68 -5.98 8.32
CA LYS A 193 -8.97 -6.66 9.39
C LYS A 193 -8.14 -5.69 10.22
N LEU A 194 -8.22 -5.82 11.54
CA LEU A 194 -7.28 -5.19 12.48
C LEU A 194 -6.34 -6.26 13.02
N PHE A 195 -5.06 -6.13 12.70
CA PHE A 195 -3.99 -6.98 13.18
C PHE A 195 -3.23 -6.29 14.31
N GLN A 196 -3.33 -6.86 15.51
CA GLN A 196 -2.56 -6.40 16.67
C GLN A 196 -1.15 -6.99 16.61
N ASN A 197 -0.13 -6.15 16.66
CA ASN A 197 1.26 -6.59 16.82
C ASN A 197 1.49 -7.10 18.24
N LYS A 198 2.09 -8.29 18.39
CA LYS A 198 2.29 -8.93 19.69
C LYS A 198 3.64 -8.58 20.32
N GLY A 199 4.50 -7.86 19.60
CA GLY A 199 5.84 -7.48 20.04
C GLY A 199 6.87 -8.62 19.98
N ASP A 200 6.49 -9.77 19.42
CA ASP A 200 7.33 -10.95 19.21
C ASP A 200 7.53 -11.28 17.72
N LYS A 201 7.42 -10.24 16.86
CA LYS A 201 7.40 -10.32 15.40
C LYS A 201 6.19 -11.07 14.82
N THR A 202 5.13 -11.25 15.60
CA THR A 202 3.86 -11.82 15.13
C THR A 202 2.68 -10.88 15.33
N PHE A 203 1.60 -11.15 14.59
CA PHE A 203 0.35 -10.42 14.61
C PHE A 203 -0.81 -11.34 14.98
N SER A 204 -1.87 -10.76 15.54
CA SER A 204 -3.14 -11.44 15.79
C SER A 204 -4.29 -10.66 15.18
N ASP A 205 -5.17 -11.34 14.44
CA ASP A 205 -6.44 -10.74 14.00
C ASP A 205 -7.36 -10.51 15.21
N VAL A 206 -7.56 -9.25 15.56
CA VAL A 206 -8.41 -8.80 16.66
C VAL A 206 -9.69 -8.11 16.19
N SER A 207 -10.01 -8.21 14.89
CA SER A 207 -11.15 -7.52 14.25
C SER A 207 -12.46 -7.73 15.00
N LYS A 208 -12.78 -8.97 15.38
CA LYS A 208 -14.02 -9.31 16.10
C LYS A 208 -14.04 -8.78 17.53
N THR A 209 -12.89 -8.68 18.17
CA THR A 209 -12.76 -8.18 19.55
C THR A 209 -12.85 -6.66 19.57
N ALA A 210 -12.17 -6.00 18.63
CA ALA A 210 -12.16 -4.55 18.51
C ALA A 210 -13.48 -3.99 17.93
N PHE A 211 -14.12 -4.74 17.04
CA PHE A 211 -15.37 -4.37 16.37
C PHE A 211 -16.42 -5.49 16.48
N PRO A 212 -16.98 -5.75 17.67
CA PRO A 212 -17.94 -6.84 17.88
C PRO A 212 -19.24 -6.69 17.09
N GLU A 213 -19.61 -5.46 16.72
CA GLU A 213 -20.76 -5.16 15.87
C GLU A 213 -20.39 -4.96 14.39
N GLY A 214 -19.11 -5.08 14.03
CA GLY A 214 -18.58 -4.66 12.74
C GLY A 214 -18.44 -3.15 12.59
N ILE A 215 -18.17 -2.70 11.37
CA ILE A 215 -18.21 -1.29 10.97
C ILE A 215 -19.54 -1.08 10.22
N LYS A 216 -20.37 -0.17 10.72
CA LYS A 216 -21.68 0.18 10.15
C LYS A 216 -21.54 1.26 9.08
#